data_AF-A0A6B3CM93-F1
#
_entry.id   AF-A0A6B3CM93-F1
#
_cell.length_a   1.000
_cell.length_b   1.000
_cell.length_c   1.000
_cell.angle_alpha   90.00
_cell.angle_beta   90.00
_cell.angle_gamma   90.00
#
_symmetry.space_group_name_H-M   'P 1'
#
loop_
_entity.id
_entity.type
_entity.pdbx_description
1 polymer ?
#
loop_
_entity_poly.entity_id
_entity_poly.type
_entity_poly.pdbx_seq_one_letter_code
_entity_poly.pdbx_strand_id
1 'polypeptide(L)' 'LFNSGAEAVENAVKIARAHTGRQAVVVFDHGYHGRTNLTMALTAKNMPYKHGFGPFAPEVYRVPVAYGYRWP' A
#
# COMPACT_ATOMS: atom_id res chain seq x y z
N LEU A 1 -13.01 15.37 3.30
CA LEU A 1 -12.56 14.83 4.60
C LEU A 1 -12.91 13.35 4.66
N PHE A 2 -12.10 12.55 5.38
CA PHE A 2 -12.25 11.10 5.52
C PHE A 2 -12.23 10.72 7.00
N ASN A 3 -12.69 9.52 7.34
CA ASN A 3 -12.81 9.05 8.72
C ASN A 3 -11.59 8.23 9.16
N SER A 4 -10.94 7.53 8.22
CA SER A 4 -9.80 6.66 8.53
C SER A 4 -8.58 6.93 7.67
N GLY A 5 -7.42 6.51 8.17
CA GLY A 5 -6.18 6.52 7.38
C GLY A 5 -6.26 5.67 6.13
N ALA A 6 -7.02 4.56 6.15
CA ALA A 6 -7.21 3.72 4.97
C ALA A 6 -7.98 4.46 3.87
N GLU A 7 -9.11 5.11 4.21
CA GLU A 7 -9.88 5.92 3.25
C GLU A 7 -9.06 7.09 2.68
N ALA A 8 -8.21 7.70 3.50
CA ALA A 8 -7.30 8.75 3.07
C ALA A 8 -6.29 8.23 2.04
N VAL A 9 -5.67 7.07 2.30
CA VAL A 9 -4.72 6.44 1.36
C VAL A 9 -5.42 6.00 0.07
N GLU A 10 -6.63 5.42 0.15
CA GLU A 10 -7.39 5.06 -1.04
C GLU A 10 -7.71 6.28 -1.91
N ASN A 11 -8.10 7.40 -1.29
CA ASN A 11 -8.33 8.64 -2.02
C ASN A 11 -7.05 9.22 -2.62
N ALA A 12 -5.92 9.15 -1.91
CA ALA A 12 -4.63 9.59 -2.45
C ALA A 12 -4.26 8.81 -3.71
N VAL A 13 -4.39 7.48 -3.69
CA VAL A 13 -4.17 6.63 -4.87
C VAL A 13 -5.16 6.97 -5.99
N LYS A 14 -6.44 7.16 -5.67
CA LYS A 14 -7.48 7.53 -6.64
C LYS A 14 -7.13 8.83 -7.36
N ILE A 15 -6.74 9.87 -6.63
CA ILE A 15 -6.37 11.18 -7.19
C ILE A 15 -5.09 11.05 -8.04
N ALA A 16 -4.07 10.35 -7.56
CA ALA A 16 -2.83 10.15 -8.30
C ALA A 16 -3.06 9.42 -9.63
N ARG A 17 -3.88 8.36 -9.63
CA ARG A 17 -4.26 7.62 -10.85
C ARG A 17 -5.06 8.50 -11.81
N ALA A 18 -6.05 9.23 -11.30
CA ALA A 18 -6.87 10.13 -12.13
C ALA A 18 -6.05 11.26 -12.77
N HIS A 19 -5.08 11.82 -12.04
CA HIS A 19 -4.24 12.90 -12.55
C HIS A 19 -3.21 12.40 -13.57
N THR A 20 -2.59 11.25 -13.33
CA THR A 20 -1.47 10.76 -14.16
C THR A 20 -1.88 9.82 -15.29
N GLY A 21 -3.07 9.23 -15.21
CA GLY A 21 -3.50 8.14 -16.10
C GLY A 21 -2.73 6.82 -15.90
N ARG A 22 -1.85 6.74 -14.89
CA ARG A 22 -1.01 5.56 -14.61
C ARG A 22 -1.63 4.72 -13.49
N GLN A 23 -1.57 3.40 -13.61
CA GLN A 23 -2.20 2.48 -12.64
C GLN A 23 -1.26 2.05 -11.50
N ALA A 24 0.03 1.89 -11.80
CA ALA A 24 1.04 1.38 -10.88
C ALA A 24 1.22 2.27 -9.64
N VAL A 25 1.35 1.63 -8.48
CA VAL A 25 1.70 2.25 -7.19
C VAL A 25 2.96 1.58 -6.65
N VAL A 26 3.97 2.37 -6.31
CA VAL A 26 5.18 1.89 -5.65
C VAL A 26 5.04 2.05 -4.14
N VAL A 27 5.40 1.01 -3.38
CA VAL A 27 5.39 0.99 -1.91
C VAL A 27 6.72 0.50 -1.37
N PHE A 28 7.05 0.88 -0.15
CA PHE A 28 8.28 0.46 0.50
C PHE A 28 8.11 -0.83 1.31
N ASP A 29 9.20 -1.58 1.48
CA ASP A 29 9.29 -2.62 2.49
C ASP A 29 8.96 -2.09 3.89
N HIS A 30 8.45 -2.97 4.74
CA HIS A 30 8.01 -2.67 6.11
C HIS A 30 6.87 -1.64 6.26
N GLY A 31 6.33 -1.09 5.17
CA GLY A 31 5.21 -0.14 5.21
C GLY A 31 3.87 -0.74 5.67
N TYR A 32 3.06 0.09 6.35
CA TYR A 32 1.67 -0.20 6.74
C TYR A 32 0.76 0.93 6.27
N HIS A 33 -0.31 0.60 5.54
CA HIS A 33 -1.16 1.59 4.87
C HIS A 33 -2.66 1.40 5.15
N GLY A 34 -3.06 0.37 5.89
CA GLY A 34 -4.45 0.12 6.24
C GLY A 34 -4.88 -1.33 6.03
N ARG A 35 -6.19 -1.56 6.16
CA ARG A 35 -6.83 -2.91 6.16
C ARG A 35 -7.99 -3.05 5.17
N THR A 36 -8.16 -2.10 4.25
CA THR A 36 -9.04 -2.27 3.09
C THR A 36 -8.33 -3.07 2.00
N ASN A 37 -9.03 -3.56 0.97
CA ASN A 37 -8.42 -4.41 -0.07
C ASN A 37 -7.18 -3.76 -0.71
N LEU A 38 -7.27 -2.49 -1.14
CA LEU A 38 -6.14 -1.75 -1.68
C LEU A 38 -5.04 -1.56 -0.63
N THR A 39 -5.39 -1.08 0.56
CA THR A 39 -4.37 -0.74 1.57
C THR A 39 -3.67 -1.96 2.19
N MET A 40 -4.30 -3.14 2.17
CA MET A 40 -3.65 -4.42 2.45
C MET A 40 -2.66 -4.82 1.36
N ALA A 41 -2.95 -4.53 0.08
CA ALA A 41 -2.01 -4.70 -1.01
C ALA A 41 -0.72 -3.86 -0.78
N LEU A 42 -0.93 -2.60 -0.38
CA LEU A 42 0.14 -1.64 -0.06
C LEU A 42 0.93 -2.04 1.20
N THR A 43 0.28 -2.67 2.19
CA THR A 43 0.91 -3.12 3.44
C THR A 43 1.86 -4.30 3.22
N ALA A 44 3.05 -4.25 3.84
CA ALA A 44 4.10 -5.25 3.67
C ALA A 44 3.81 -6.55 4.43
N LYS A 45 3.48 -6.43 5.72
CA LYS A 45 3.44 -7.57 6.65
C LYS A 45 2.23 -8.47 6.36
N ASN A 46 2.49 -9.76 6.11
CA ASN A 46 1.44 -10.74 5.79
C ASN A 46 0.54 -11.08 6.98
N MET A 47 1.12 -11.51 8.11
CA MET A 47 0.36 -11.80 9.34
C MET A 47 0.46 -10.64 10.33
N PRO A 48 -0.66 -10.14 10.91
CA PRO A 48 -2.03 -10.63 10.80
C PRO A 48 -2.88 -9.92 9.73
N TYR A 49 -2.27 -9.15 8.81
CA TYR A 49 -3.02 -8.16 8.03
C TYR A 49 -3.52 -8.63 6.67
N LYS A 50 -2.95 -9.67 6.05
CA LYS A 50 -3.19 -10.05 4.65
C LYS A 50 -3.57 -11.52 4.46
N HIS A 51 -3.12 -12.39 5.35
CA HIS A 51 -3.34 -13.83 5.20
C HIS A 51 -4.83 -14.17 5.11
N GLY A 52 -5.22 -14.89 4.04
CA GLY A 52 -6.61 -15.30 3.80
C GLY A 52 -7.53 -14.23 3.19
N PHE A 53 -7.06 -13.00 2.94
CA PHE A 53 -7.91 -11.90 2.46
C PHE A 53 -7.70 -11.51 0.98
N GLY A 54 -6.87 -12.27 0.25
CA GLY A 54 -6.65 -12.07 -1.18
C GLY A 54 -7.80 -12.59 -2.07
N PRO A 55 -7.80 -12.27 -3.38
CA PRO A 55 -6.80 -11.49 -4.09
C PRO A 55 -6.88 -9.98 -3.79
N PHE A 56 -5.73 -9.31 -3.82
CA PHE A 56 -5.63 -7.88 -3.56
C PHE A 56 -5.63 -7.07 -4.86
N ALA A 57 -5.92 -5.76 -4.74
CA ALA A 57 -5.83 -4.82 -5.84
C ALA A 57 -4.49 -4.95 -6.59
N PRO A 58 -4.51 -5.07 -7.93
CA PRO A 58 -3.30 -5.25 -8.74
C PRO A 58 -2.52 -3.92 -8.86
N GLU A 59 -1.42 -3.95 -9.61
CA GLU A 59 -0.60 -2.78 -9.93
C GLU A 59 0.07 -2.16 -8.68
N VAL A 60 0.54 -3.00 -7.77
CA VAL A 60 1.31 -2.60 -6.58
C VAL A 60 2.68 -3.26 -6.60
N TYR A 61 3.73 -2.45 -6.63
CA TYR A 61 5.12 -2.88 -6.72
C TYR A 61 5.89 -2.44 -5.47
N ARG A 62 6.69 -3.34 -4.90
CA ARG A 62 7.41 -3.08 -3.65
C ARG A 62 8.89 -2.87 -3.89
N VAL A 63 9.47 -1.90 -3.19
CA VAL A 63 10.90 -1.58 -3.23
C VAL A 63 11.51 -1.56 -1.82
N PRO A 64 12.82 -1.83 -1.68
CA PRO A 64 13.50 -1.76 -0.38
C PRO A 64 13.39 -0.37 0.26
N VAL A 65 13.31 -0.35 1.59
CA VAL A 65 13.39 0.88 2.38
C VAL A 65 14.81 1.07 2.92
N ALA A 66 15.27 2.31 3.06
CA ALA A 66 16.50 2.61 3.76
C ALA A 66 16.35 2.30 5.26
N TYR A 67 16.85 1.14 5.69
CA TYR A 67 16.85 0.71 7.09
C TYR A 67 18.29 0.60 7.58
N GLY A 68 18.85 1.68 8.14
CA GLY A 68 20.27 1.78 8.49
C GLY A 68 20.79 0.66 9.43
N TYR A 69 19.96 0.17 10.36
CA TYR A 69 20.32 -0.96 11.21
C TYR A 69 20.47 -2.30 10.45
N ARG A 70 19.88 -2.43 9.25
CA ARG A 70 19.86 -3.64 8.42
C ARG A 70 20.44 -3.43 7.02
N TRP A 71 21.16 -2.33 6.80
CA TRP A 71 21.92 -2.15 5.56
C TRP A 71 23.11 -3.13 5.56
N PRO A 72 23.65 -3.52 4.38
CA PRO A 72 24.89 -4.30 4.32
C PRO A 72 26.01 -3.69 5.15
#